data_AF-A0A7C9JQ48-F1
#
_entry.id   AF-A0A7C9JQ48-F1
#
_cell.length_a   1.000
_cell.length_b   1.000
_cell.length_c   1.000
_cell.angle_alpha   90.00
_cell.angle_beta   90.00
_cell.angle_gamma   90.00
#
_symmetry.space_group_name_H-M   'P 1'
#
loop_
_entity.id
_entity.type
_entity.pdbx_description
1 polymer ?
#
loop_
_entity_poly.entity_id
_entity_poly.type
_entity_poly.pdbx_seq_one_letter_code
_entity_poly.pdbx_strand_id
1 'polypeptide(L)'
;MGRNVRVIVVGCGAFGSAVARSLSSGGNEVIAVDMREEAFDQLGDDFDGETVTGDGSSALLLQECGVERATHLVAATGHDATNLLIAELASEVFGVRHVLPVVDDESLVEILEDRGIEPLCPHRICEEEFFRLSRLARGTGGLR
;
A
#
# COMPACT_ATOMS: atom_id res chain seq x y z
N MET A 1 16.06 -14.24 13.31
CA MET A 1 16.04 -12.77 13.32
C MET A 1 15.76 -12.33 11.89
N GLY A 2 14.52 -11.91 11.60
CA GLY A 2 14.20 -11.35 10.29
C GLY A 2 15.04 -10.11 10.03
N ARG A 3 15.39 -9.83 8.78
CA ARG A 3 16.11 -8.59 8.44
C ARG A 3 15.15 -7.42 8.71
N ASN A 4 15.52 -6.50 9.60
CA ASN A 4 14.78 -5.25 9.75
C ASN A 4 14.84 -4.50 8.42
N VAL A 5 13.66 -4.24 7.83
CA VAL A 5 13.52 -3.48 6.59
C VAL A 5 12.82 -2.16 6.87
N ARG A 6 13.15 -1.14 6.06
CA ARG A 6 12.42 0.12 6.02
C ARG A 6 11.24 -0.01 5.07
N VAL A 7 10.05 0.31 5.57
CA VAL A 7 8.79 0.29 4.83
C VAL A 7 8.10 1.64 4.97
N ILE A 8 7.68 2.20 3.84
CA ILE A 8 6.82 3.40 3.81
C ILE A 8 5.40 2.95 3.54
N VAL A 9 4.44 3.37 4.36
CA VAL A 9 3.02 3.11 4.17
C VAL A 9 2.31 4.44 3.98
N VAL A 10 1.78 4.67 2.78
CA VAL A 10 1.09 5.90 2.40
C VAL A 10 -0.42 5.67 2.44
N GLY A 11 -1.11 6.38 3.32
CA GLY A 11 -2.53 6.21 3.64
C GLY A 11 -2.73 5.39 4.92
N CYS A 12 -3.25 6.02 5.96
CA CYS A 12 -3.57 5.43 7.27
C CYS A 12 -5.07 5.14 7.42
N GLY A 13 -5.71 4.69 6.33
CA GLY A 13 -7.04 4.12 6.37
C GLY A 13 -7.08 2.74 7.03
N ALA A 14 -8.20 2.02 6.90
CA ALA A 14 -8.38 0.69 7.51
C ALA A 14 -7.28 -0.31 7.11
N PHE A 15 -6.94 -0.37 5.81
CA PHE A 15 -5.92 -1.29 5.31
C PHE A 15 -4.51 -0.83 5.68
N GLY A 16 -4.14 0.42 5.33
CA GLY A 16 -2.78 0.91 5.55
C GLY A 16 -2.37 0.95 7.02
N SER A 17 -3.27 1.38 7.92
CA SER A 17 -2.98 1.34 9.37
C SER A 17 -2.79 -0.09 9.88
N ALA A 18 -3.60 -1.06 9.42
CA ALA A 18 -3.44 -2.47 9.79
C ALA A 18 -2.10 -3.06 9.32
N VAL A 19 -1.68 -2.72 8.11
CA VAL A 19 -0.37 -3.10 7.57
C VAL A 19 0.75 -2.44 8.38
N ALA A 20 0.68 -1.14 8.63
CA ALA A 20 1.68 -0.39 9.39
C ALA A 20 1.88 -0.96 10.81
N ARG A 21 0.79 -1.22 11.55
CA ARG A 21 0.83 -1.86 12.89
C ARG A 21 1.47 -3.25 12.85
N SER A 22 1.09 -4.06 11.87
CA SER A 22 1.63 -5.42 11.72
C SER A 22 3.13 -5.42 11.38
N LEU A 23 3.57 -4.45 10.57
CA LEU A 23 4.98 -4.29 10.23
C LEU A 23 5.80 -3.80 11.42
N SER A 24 5.31 -2.79 12.15
CA SER A 24 5.98 -2.23 13.33
C SER A 24 6.10 -3.28 14.45
N SER A 25 5.01 -3.99 14.78
CA SER A 25 5.05 -5.10 15.76
C SER A 25 5.96 -6.26 15.34
N GLY A 26 6.21 -6.41 14.03
CA GLY A 26 7.21 -7.33 13.48
C GLY A 26 8.67 -6.87 13.60
N GLY A 27 8.92 -5.68 14.15
CA GLY A 27 10.25 -5.08 14.34
C GLY A 27 10.79 -4.32 13.12
N ASN A 28 9.95 -4.02 12.13
CA ASN A 28 10.37 -3.26 10.94
C ASN A 28 10.38 -1.75 11.23
N GLU A 29 11.22 -1.03 10.50
CA GLU A 29 11.22 0.44 10.54
C GLU A 29 10.09 0.93 9.62
N VAL A 30 9.03 1.47 10.23
CA VAL A 30 7.83 1.90 9.50
C VAL A 30 7.71 3.42 9.52
N ILE A 31 7.51 4.00 8.33
CA ILE A 31 7.12 5.41 8.17
C ILE A 31 5.69 5.41 7.62
N ALA A 32 4.75 5.86 8.44
CA ALA A 32 3.34 6.01 8.10
C ALA A 32 3.08 7.44 7.62
N VAL A 33 2.54 7.58 6.41
CA VAL A 33 2.25 8.87 5.78
C VAL A 33 0.76 9.00 5.59
N ASP A 34 0.16 10.14 5.95
CA ASP A 34 -1.23 10.46 5.59
C ASP A 34 -1.38 11.98 5.43
N MET A 35 -2.34 12.42 4.61
CA MET A 35 -2.63 13.84 4.45
C MET A 35 -3.28 14.46 5.68
N ARG A 36 -3.94 13.65 6.51
CA ARG A 36 -4.67 14.08 7.70
C ARG A 36 -4.04 13.49 8.94
N GLU A 37 -3.64 14.36 9.86
CA GLU A 37 -3.04 13.95 11.13
C GLU A 37 -3.97 13.03 11.95
N GLU A 38 -5.29 13.26 11.91
CA GLU A 38 -6.25 12.41 12.63
C GLU A 38 -6.32 10.96 12.09
N ALA A 39 -5.79 10.68 10.90
CA ALA A 39 -5.72 9.32 10.38
C ALA A 39 -4.78 8.43 11.21
N PHE A 40 -3.80 9.03 11.89
CA PHE A 40 -2.84 8.29 12.73
C PHE A 40 -3.46 7.73 14.00
N ASP A 41 -4.64 8.21 14.43
CA ASP A 41 -5.40 7.60 15.53
C ASP A 41 -5.66 6.10 15.28
N GLN A 42 -5.76 5.69 14.01
CA GLN A 42 -5.94 4.29 13.61
C GLN A 42 -4.70 3.42 13.88
N LEU A 43 -3.51 4.01 14.05
CA LEU A 43 -2.29 3.26 14.35
C LEU A 43 -2.27 2.73 15.79
N GLY A 44 -2.96 3.42 16.71
CA GLY A 44 -3.05 3.03 18.11
C GLY A 44 -1.72 3.14 18.88
N ASP A 45 -1.81 2.95 20.19
CA ASP A 45 -0.71 3.23 21.13
C ASP A 45 0.49 2.29 20.97
N ASP A 46 0.28 1.10 20.40
CA ASP A 46 1.33 0.08 20.21
C ASP A 46 2.14 0.29 18.92
N PHE A 47 1.85 1.32 18.12
CA PHE A 47 2.62 1.62 16.92
C PHE A 47 3.96 2.28 17.27
N ASP A 48 5.05 1.54 17.03
CA ASP A 48 6.43 2.00 17.18
C ASP A 48 7.01 2.30 15.79
N GLY A 49 6.65 3.47 15.25
CA GLY A 49 7.08 3.94 13.94
C GLY A 49 6.97 5.46 13.81
N GLU A 50 7.44 6.00 12.70
CA GLU A 50 7.39 7.44 12.41
C GLU A 50 6.10 7.79 11.67
N THR A 51 5.47 8.91 12.02
CA THR A 51 4.31 9.45 11.32
C THR A 51 4.66 10.75 10.61
N VAL A 52 4.28 10.88 9.35
CA VAL A 52 4.54 12.08 8.53
C VAL A 52 3.23 12.58 7.92
N THR A 53 2.81 13.78 8.28
CA THR A 53 1.62 14.41 7.70
C THR A 53 1.97 15.08 6.37
N GLY A 54 1.30 14.69 5.28
CA GLY A 54 1.46 15.33 3.98
C GLY A 54 0.87 14.57 2.80
N ASP A 55 0.99 15.16 1.61
CA ASP A 55 0.59 14.53 0.35
C ASP A 55 1.61 13.47 -0.08
N GLY A 56 1.25 12.20 0.10
CA GLY A 56 2.09 11.06 -0.27
C GLY A 56 2.40 10.94 -1.76
N SER A 57 1.68 11.64 -2.64
CA SER A 57 2.01 11.75 -4.07
C SER A 57 3.09 12.80 -4.38
N SER A 58 3.56 13.53 -3.36
CA SER A 58 4.68 14.45 -3.47
C SER A 58 6.01 13.72 -3.43
N ALA A 59 6.78 13.82 -4.51
CA ALA A 59 8.15 13.30 -4.58
C ALA A 59 9.04 13.87 -3.46
N LEU A 60 8.88 15.15 -3.11
CA LEU A 60 9.64 15.79 -2.02
C LEU A 60 9.30 15.15 -0.67
N LEU A 61 8.02 14.90 -0.39
CA LEU A 61 7.60 14.26 0.86
C LEU A 61 8.14 12.83 0.95
N LEU A 62 8.11 12.08 -0.15
CA LEU A 62 8.70 10.73 -0.19
C LEU A 62 10.21 10.76 0.08
N GLN A 63 10.94 11.77 -0.42
CA GLN A 63 12.35 11.98 -0.09
C GLN A 63 12.57 12.31 1.38
N GLU A 64 11.73 13.18 1.97
CA GLU A 64 11.75 13.49 3.40
C GLU A 64 11.52 12.23 4.26
N CYS A 65 10.64 11.34 3.83
CA CYS A 65 10.40 10.02 4.44
C CYS A 65 11.57 9.03 4.24
N GLY A 66 12.58 9.39 3.44
CA GLY A 66 13.74 8.55 3.16
C GLY A 66 13.43 7.38 2.22
N VAL A 67 12.56 7.58 1.23
CA VAL A 67 12.18 6.56 0.22
C VAL A 67 13.38 5.90 -0.47
N GLU A 68 14.49 6.61 -0.65
CA GLU A 68 15.73 6.07 -1.24
C GLU A 68 16.36 4.93 -0.42
N ARG A 69 16.05 4.87 0.88
CA ARG A 69 16.48 3.80 1.80
C ARG A 69 15.39 2.74 2.01
N ALA A 70 14.17 2.99 1.51
CA ALA A 70 13.06 2.07 1.66
C ALA A 70 13.25 0.86 0.75
N THR A 71 12.94 -0.32 1.28
CA THR A 71 12.91 -1.54 0.47
C THR A 71 11.51 -1.88 0.00
N HIS A 72 10.51 -1.38 0.72
CA HIS A 72 9.10 -1.58 0.44
C HIS A 72 8.35 -0.26 0.53
N LEU A 73 7.34 -0.09 -0.31
CA LEU A 73 6.36 0.98 -0.23
C LEU A 73 4.96 0.41 -0.46
N VAL A 74 4.01 0.79 0.40
CA VAL A 74 2.59 0.47 0.27
C VAL A 74 1.83 1.76 0.00
N ALA A 75 1.06 1.81 -1.09
CA ALA A 75 0.21 2.96 -1.40
C ALA A 75 -1.27 2.58 -1.22
N ALA A 76 -1.87 3.06 -0.13
CA ALA A 76 -3.21 2.67 0.34
C ALA A 76 -4.05 3.91 0.72
N THR A 77 -4.03 4.94 -0.11
CA THR A 77 -4.69 6.24 0.14
C THR A 77 -6.22 6.25 -0.04
N GLY A 78 -6.80 5.11 -0.44
CA GLY A 78 -8.21 5.00 -0.83
C GLY A 78 -8.55 5.60 -2.20
N HIS A 79 -7.56 6.10 -2.94
CA HIS A 79 -7.73 6.67 -4.27
C HIS A 79 -6.77 6.00 -5.27
N ASP A 80 -7.31 5.20 -6.18
CA ASP A 80 -6.52 4.36 -7.08
C ASP A 80 -5.55 5.14 -7.96
N ALA A 81 -5.99 6.27 -8.54
CA ALA A 81 -5.12 7.13 -9.33
C ALA A 81 -3.95 7.74 -8.52
N THR A 82 -4.18 8.01 -7.22
CA THR A 82 -3.11 8.47 -6.32
C THR A 82 -2.15 7.32 -6.02
N ASN A 83 -2.66 6.12 -5.78
CA ASN A 83 -1.83 4.94 -5.53
C ASN A 83 -0.98 4.54 -6.73
N LEU A 84 -1.52 4.67 -7.95
CA LEU A 84 -0.76 4.55 -9.20
C LEU A 84 0.41 5.56 -9.21
N LEU A 85 0.13 6.86 -9.02
CA LEU A 85 1.18 7.88 -9.05
C LEU A 85 2.27 7.64 -7.99
N ILE A 86 1.87 7.27 -6.76
CA ILE A 86 2.82 6.93 -5.70
C ILE A 86 3.67 5.72 -6.10
N ALA A 87 3.06 4.71 -6.71
CA ALA A 87 3.78 3.51 -7.15
C ALA A 87 4.82 3.84 -8.23
N GLU A 88 4.46 4.69 -9.19
CA GLU A 88 5.38 5.17 -10.23
C GLU A 88 6.55 5.94 -9.65
N LEU A 89 6.30 6.87 -8.73
CA LEU A 89 7.38 7.60 -8.07
C LEU A 89 8.29 6.65 -7.31
N ALA A 90 7.72 5.73 -6.54
CA ALA A 90 8.47 4.76 -5.75
C ALA A 90 9.34 3.86 -6.63
N SER A 91 8.80 3.31 -7.72
CA SER A 91 9.48 2.36 -8.60
C SER A 91 10.45 3.04 -9.56
N GLU A 92 9.97 3.97 -10.39
CA GLU A 92 10.72 4.55 -11.50
C GLU A 92 11.65 5.69 -11.08
N VAL A 93 11.25 6.49 -10.10
CA VAL A 93 12.04 7.66 -9.66
C VAL A 93 12.99 7.28 -8.53
N PHE A 94 12.52 6.52 -7.55
CA PHE A 94 13.29 6.20 -6.34
C PHE A 94 13.86 4.79 -6.30
N GLY A 95 13.48 3.91 -7.23
CA GLY A 95 14.06 2.56 -7.33
C GLY A 95 13.69 1.63 -6.16
N VAL A 96 12.53 1.85 -5.52
CA VAL A 96 12.04 0.98 -4.45
C VAL A 96 11.71 -0.40 -5.05
N ARG A 97 12.28 -1.44 -4.45
CA ARG A 97 12.22 -2.81 -5.02
C ARG A 97 10.86 -3.48 -4.93
N HIS A 98 10.10 -3.18 -3.88
CA HIS A 98 8.81 -3.81 -3.61
C HIS A 98 7.76 -2.73 -3.42
N VAL A 99 6.98 -2.45 -4.46
CA VAL A 99 5.94 -1.42 -4.46
C VAL A 99 4.59 -2.12 -4.55
N LEU A 100 3.74 -1.88 -3.55
CA LEU A 100 2.44 -2.53 -3.38
C LEU A 100 1.31 -1.45 -3.37
N PRO A 101 0.87 -0.98 -4.54
CA PRO A 101 -0.30 -0.10 -4.61
C PRO A 101 -1.59 -0.89 -4.39
N VAL A 102 -2.51 -0.33 -3.63
CA VAL A 102 -3.87 -0.86 -3.45
C VAL A 102 -4.76 -0.22 -4.51
N VAL A 103 -5.24 -1.01 -5.48
CA VAL A 103 -6.00 -0.54 -6.65
C VAL A 103 -7.07 -1.57 -7.00
N ASP A 104 -8.31 -1.14 -7.22
CA ASP A 104 -9.40 -2.00 -7.69
C ASP A 104 -9.94 -1.59 -9.08
N ASP A 105 -9.62 -0.40 -9.59
CA ASP A 105 -9.93 0.03 -10.96
C ASP A 105 -9.12 -0.80 -11.98
N GLU A 106 -9.81 -1.67 -12.71
CA GLU A 106 -9.23 -2.58 -13.71
C GLU A 106 -8.38 -1.86 -14.75
N SER A 107 -8.76 -0.65 -15.17
CA SER A 107 -8.00 0.10 -16.17
C SER A 107 -6.65 0.56 -15.63
N LEU A 108 -6.55 0.81 -14.32
CA LEU A 108 -5.30 1.17 -13.65
C LEU A 108 -4.48 -0.08 -13.30
N VAL A 109 -5.14 -1.21 -13.02
CA VAL A 109 -4.49 -2.51 -12.84
C VAL A 109 -3.71 -2.90 -14.10
N GLU A 110 -4.35 -2.84 -15.27
CA GLU A 110 -3.69 -3.14 -16.55
C GLU A 110 -2.44 -2.27 -16.78
N ILE A 111 -2.52 -0.97 -16.45
CA ILE A 111 -1.39 -0.03 -16.58
C ILE A 111 -0.23 -0.40 -15.64
N LEU A 112 -0.53 -0.80 -14.41
CA LEU A 112 0.49 -1.21 -13.44
C LEU A 112 1.17 -2.52 -13.85
N GLU A 113 0.39 -3.49 -14.31
CA GLU A 113 0.90 -4.79 -14.77
C GLU A 113 1.79 -4.65 -16.00
N ASP A 114 1.41 -3.80 -16.97
CA ASP A 114 2.24 -3.45 -18.14
C ASP A 114 3.60 -2.84 -17.73
N ARG A 115 3.67 -2.23 -16.54
CA ARG A 115 4.89 -1.65 -15.95
C ARG A 115 5.61 -2.61 -15.00
N GLY A 116 5.11 -3.83 -14.84
CA GLY A 116 5.71 -4.85 -13.97
C GLY A 116 5.45 -4.63 -12.48
N ILE A 117 4.44 -3.83 -12.12
CA ILE A 117 4.01 -3.59 -10.75
C ILE A 117 2.70 -4.35 -10.53
N GLU A 118 2.71 -5.35 -9.65
CA GLU A 118 1.49 -6.10 -9.32
C GLU A 118 0.73 -5.39 -8.18
N PRO A 119 -0.50 -4.88 -8.42
CA PRO A 119 -1.29 -4.23 -7.38
C PRO A 119 -1.93 -5.23 -6.42
N LEU A 120 -2.22 -4.75 -5.21
CA LEU A 120 -3.14 -5.41 -4.29
C LEU A 120 -4.57 -4.96 -4.62
N CYS A 121 -5.45 -5.91 -4.91
CA CYS A 121 -6.87 -5.68 -5.18
C CYS A 121 -7.72 -6.35 -4.07
N PRO A 122 -7.98 -5.69 -2.93
CA PRO A 122 -8.59 -6.33 -1.76
C PRO A 122 -9.95 -6.96 -2.06
N HIS A 123 -10.77 -6.34 -2.92
CA HIS A 123 -12.08 -6.89 -3.28
C HIS A 123 -11.94 -8.20 -4.06
N ARG A 124 -11.02 -8.24 -5.04
CA ARG A 124 -10.70 -9.45 -5.82
C ARG A 124 -10.18 -10.57 -4.92
N ILE A 125 -9.24 -10.26 -4.03
CA ILE A 125 -8.67 -11.23 -3.07
C ILE A 125 -9.75 -11.77 -2.13
N CYS A 126 -10.59 -10.91 -1.57
CA CYS A 126 -11.68 -11.32 -0.69
C CYS A 126 -12.73 -12.18 -1.42
N GLU A 127 -13.06 -11.84 -2.66
CA GLU A 127 -13.97 -12.64 -3.48
C GLU A 127 -13.38 -14.02 -3.80
N GLU A 128 -12.10 -14.09 -4.19
CA GLU A 128 -11.37 -15.35 -4.40
C GLU A 128 -11.41 -16.23 -3.16
N GLU A 129 -11.11 -15.64 -2.01
CA GLU A 129 -11.10 -16.33 -0.73
C GLU A 129 -12.50 -16.79 -0.30
N PHE A 130 -13.54 -15.99 -0.56
CA PHE A 130 -14.93 -16.37 -0.31
C PHE A 130 -15.34 -17.62 -1.09
N PHE A 131 -15.07 -17.67 -2.40
CA PHE A 131 -15.39 -18.85 -3.21
C PHE A 131 -14.55 -20.07 -2.79
N ARG A 132 -13.28 -19.86 -2.44
CA ARG A 132 -12.40 -20.92 -1.93
C ARG A 132 -12.93 -21.53 -0.63
N LEU A 133 -13.36 -20.71 0.33
CA LEU A 133 -13.87 -21.16 1.64
C LEU A 133 -15.27 -21.75 1.56
N SER A 134 -16.17 -21.12 0.79
CA SER A 134 -17.55 -21.58 0.63
C SER A 134 -17.66 -22.84 -0.25
N ARG A 135 -16.62 -23.15 -1.03
CA ARG A 135 -16.60 -24.21 -2.06
C ARG A 135 -17.69 -24.03 -3.12
N LEU A 136 -18.21 -22.80 -3.25
CA LEU A 136 -19.17 -22.45 -4.29
C LEU A 136 -18.42 -22.18 -5.60
N ALA A 137 -19.07 -22.48 -6.73
CA ALA A 137 -18.54 -22.14 -8.04
C ALA A 137 -18.75 -20.65 -8.31
N ARG A 138 -17.77 -20.02 -8.96
CA ARG A 138 -17.95 -18.70 -9.55
C ARG A 138 -18.98 -18.79 -10.67
N GLY A 139 -19.95 -17.88 -10.68
CA GLY A 139 -20.75 -17.67 -11.88
C GLY A 139 -19.80 -17.19 -12.97
N THR A 140 -19.72 -17.92 -14.09
CA THR A 140 -19.09 -17.38 -15.30
C THR A 140 -20.00 -16.27 -15.80
N GLY A 141 -19.80 -15.05 -15.29
CA GLY A 141 -20.44 -13.86 -15.82
C GLY A 141 -20.00 -13.68 -17.26
N GLY A 142 -20.76 -14.24 -18.19
CA GLY A 142 -20.63 -13.92 -19.59
C GLY A 142 -20.97 -12.44 -19.74
N LEU A 143 -19.97 -11.62 -20.00
CA LEU A 143 -20.18 -10.30 -20.59
C LEU A 143 -20.86 -10.53 -21.95
N ARG A 144 -22.16 -10.25 -21.99
CA ARG A 144 -22.89 -9.91 -23.21
C ARG A 144 -23.14 -8.41 -23.20
#